data_AF-A0A350Q9S2-F1
#
_entry.id   AF-A0A350Q9S2-F1
#
_cell.length_a   1.000
_cell.length_b   1.000
_cell.length_c   1.000
_cell.angle_alpha   90.00
_cell.angle_beta   90.00
_cell.angle_gamma   90.00
#
_symmetry.space_group_name_H-M   'P 1'
#
loop_
_entity.id
_entity.type
_entity.pdbx_description
1 polymer ?
#
loop_
_entity_poly.entity_id
_entity_poly.type
_entity_poly.pdbx_seq_one_letter_code
_entity_poly.pdbx_strand_id
1 'polypeptide(L)'
;MVGLLTAAPLSAQVGPQGSSVVEVGLALRQLDGVKRVLMIGAHPDDEDSSLLAALARGMGVETAYLSLTRGDGGQNIIGPELGEGLGIIRTGELEAAR
;
A
#
# COMPACT_ATOMS: atom_id res chain seq x y z
N MET A 1 -52.71 -27.16 -16.99
CA MET A 1 -51.32 -27.59 -16.72
C MET A 1 -50.52 -26.34 -16.39
N VAL A 2 -50.40 -25.99 -15.11
CA VAL A 2 -49.66 -24.78 -14.66
C VAL A 2 -48.20 -25.19 -14.52
N GLY A 3 -47.36 -24.74 -15.44
CA GLY A 3 -45.92 -24.99 -15.41
C GLY A 3 -45.25 -24.10 -14.37
N LEU A 4 -44.66 -24.72 -13.35
CA LEU A 4 -43.84 -24.02 -12.36
C LEU A 4 -42.50 -23.67 -13.02
N LEU A 5 -42.28 -22.39 -13.31
CA LEU A 5 -40.94 -21.90 -13.69
C LEU A 5 -40.06 -21.87 -12.44
N THR A 6 -39.09 -22.78 -12.37
CA THR A 6 -38.00 -22.71 -11.41
C THR A 6 -36.98 -21.67 -11.91
N ALA A 7 -36.87 -20.54 -11.23
CA ALA A 7 -35.80 -19.57 -11.49
C ALA A 7 -34.45 -20.23 -11.16
N ALA A 8 -33.57 -20.34 -12.16
CA ALA A 8 -32.20 -20.80 -11.94
C ALA A 8 -31.46 -19.82 -11.02
N PRO A 9 -30.57 -20.30 -10.12
CA PRO A 9 -29.79 -19.39 -9.29
C PRO A 9 -28.89 -18.53 -10.19
N LEU A 10 -29.08 -17.22 -10.11
CA LEU A 10 -28.21 -16.26 -10.79
C LEU A 10 -26.95 -16.12 -9.92
N SER A 11 -25.86 -16.78 -10.31
CA SER A 11 -24.54 -16.58 -9.69
C SER A 11 -23.98 -15.21 -10.11
N ALA A 12 -24.52 -14.14 -9.52
CA ALA A 12 -24.06 -12.77 -9.73
C ALA A 12 -22.97 -12.34 -8.71
N GLN A 13 -22.70 -13.16 -7.70
CA GLN A 13 -21.61 -12.90 -6.76
C GLN A 13 -20.30 -13.43 -7.36
N VAL A 14 -19.56 -12.53 -8.01
CA VAL A 14 -18.12 -12.70 -8.16
C VAL A 14 -17.52 -12.59 -6.75
N GLY A 15 -17.29 -13.73 -6.11
CA GLY A 15 -16.46 -13.75 -4.90
C GLY A 15 -15.08 -13.16 -5.23
N PRO A 16 -14.38 -12.54 -4.27
CA PRO A 16 -13.08 -11.94 -4.54
C PRO A 16 -12.16 -13.02 -5.12
N GLN A 17 -11.89 -12.98 -6.42
CA GLN A 17 -11.02 -13.96 -7.03
C GLN A 17 -9.59 -13.63 -6.58
N GLY A 18 -9.05 -14.43 -5.68
CA GLY A 18 -7.67 -14.33 -5.22
C GLY A 18 -7.43 -13.49 -3.96
N SER A 19 -8.45 -12.93 -3.31
CA SER A 19 -8.25 -12.18 -2.06
C SER A 19 -8.38 -13.10 -0.85
N SER A 20 -7.35 -13.16 0.00
CA SER A 20 -7.43 -13.88 1.26
C SER A 20 -8.44 -13.21 2.21
N VAL A 21 -9.01 -13.97 3.14
CA VAL A 21 -9.90 -13.42 4.19
C VAL A 21 -9.20 -12.30 4.98
N VAL A 22 -7.87 -12.39 5.13
CA VAL A 22 -7.04 -11.38 5.79
C VAL A 22 -6.99 -10.09 4.99
N GLU A 23 -6.78 -10.16 3.67
CA GLU A 23 -6.74 -8.99 2.79
C GLU A 23 -8.09 -8.27 2.77
N VAL A 24 -9.19 -9.02 2.65
CA VAL A 24 -10.54 -8.45 2.69
C VAL A 24 -10.81 -7.80 4.05
N GLY A 25 -10.44 -8.44 5.15
CA GLY A 25 -10.58 -7.88 6.49
C GLY A 25 -9.78 -6.58 6.68
N LEU A 26 -8.57 -6.51 6.11
CA LEU A 26 -7.74 -5.32 6.16
C LEU A 26 -8.32 -4.18 5.30
N ALA A 27 -8.83 -4.48 4.12
CA ALA A 27 -9.50 -3.51 3.26
C ALA A 27 -10.76 -2.94 3.93
N LEU A 28 -11.58 -3.80 4.54
CA LEU A 28 -12.77 -3.36 5.29
C LEU A 28 -12.40 -2.49 6.49
N ARG A 29 -11.31 -2.81 7.20
CA ARG A 29 -10.83 -2.03 8.34
C ARG A 29 -10.44 -0.59 7.95
N GLN A 30 -9.92 -0.38 6.74
CA GLN A 30 -9.58 0.96 6.24
C GLN A 30 -10.82 1.82 5.93
N LEU A 31 -12.01 1.22 5.85
CA LEU A 31 -13.27 1.95 5.63
C LEU A 31 -13.88 2.52 6.93
N ASP A 32 -13.32 2.19 8.10
CA ASP A 32 -13.87 2.53 9.42
C ASP A 32 -13.53 3.97 9.87
N GLY A 33 -14.05 4.95 9.11
CA GLY A 33 -13.87 6.39 9.34
C GLY A 33 -12.67 7.00 8.62
N VAL A 34 -12.45 8.31 8.79
CA VAL A 34 -11.36 9.05 8.12
C VAL A 34 -10.22 9.32 9.11
N LYS A 35 -9.31 8.37 9.28
CA LYS A 35 -8.07 8.54 10.04
C LYS A 35 -6.92 8.59 9.05
N ARG A 36 -6.22 9.73 8.98
CA ARG A 36 -5.10 9.94 8.06
C ARG A 36 -3.87 10.41 8.81
N VAL A 37 -2.73 9.81 8.50
CA VAL A 37 -1.42 10.19 9.05
C VAL A 37 -0.42 10.36 7.91
N LEU A 38 0.26 11.50 7.91
CA LEU A 38 1.40 11.76 7.05
C LEU A 38 2.66 11.87 7.93
N MET A 39 3.60 10.95 7.75
CA MET A 39 4.93 11.06 8.33
C MET A 39 5.85 11.77 7.34
N ILE A 40 6.65 12.73 7.84
CA ILE A 40 7.58 13.51 7.02
C ILE A 40 8.99 13.28 7.56
N GLY A 41 9.91 12.90 6.68
CA GLY A 41 11.34 12.68 7.00
C GLY A 41 12.25 13.38 6.00
N ALA A 42 13.54 13.47 6.31
CA ALA A 42 14.50 14.18 5.45
C ALA A 42 14.93 13.29 4.29
N HIS A 43 15.20 12.01 4.56
CA HIS A 43 15.72 11.05 3.60
C HIS A 43 14.80 9.83 3.44
N PRO A 44 14.90 9.11 2.32
CA PRO A 44 14.23 7.83 2.16
C PRO A 44 14.96 6.76 2.99
N ASP A 45 14.39 6.44 4.16
CA ASP A 45 14.87 5.54 5.24
C ASP A 45 14.61 6.09 6.65
N ASP A 46 14.28 7.38 6.79
CA ASP A 46 13.95 8.01 8.08
C ASP A 46 12.58 7.54 8.65
N GLU A 47 11.80 6.74 7.93
CA GLU A 47 10.49 6.29 8.37
C GLU A 47 10.50 5.27 9.52
N ASP A 48 9.50 5.35 10.41
CA ASP A 48 9.20 4.26 11.34
C ASP A 48 8.22 3.28 10.68
N SER A 49 8.78 2.30 9.97
CA SER A 49 8.03 1.24 9.29
C SER A 49 7.10 0.45 10.23
N SER A 50 7.49 0.26 11.50
CA SER A 50 6.67 -0.49 12.47
C SER A 50 5.45 0.31 12.88
N LEU A 51 5.63 1.60 13.13
CA LEU A 51 4.54 2.52 13.45
C LEU A 51 3.56 2.65 12.27
N LEU A 52 4.06 2.86 11.05
CA LEU A 52 3.22 2.95 9.85
C LEU A 52 2.42 1.67 9.63
N ALA A 53 3.04 0.50 9.82
CA ALA A 53 2.34 -0.79 9.72
C ALA A 53 1.27 -0.95 10.82
N ALA A 54 1.55 -0.53 12.06
CA ALA A 54 0.59 -0.58 13.16
C ALA A 54 -0.61 0.35 12.91
N LEU A 55 -0.37 1.55 12.38
CA LEU A 55 -1.41 2.50 11.98
C LEU A 55 -2.26 1.93 10.83
N ALA A 56 -1.65 1.50 9.73
CA ALA A 56 -2.34 1.02 8.56
C ALA A 56 -3.07 -0.31 8.79
N ARG A 57 -2.36 -1.31 9.32
CA ARG A 57 -2.89 -2.68 9.46
C ARG A 57 -3.59 -2.91 10.80
N GLY A 58 -3.07 -2.32 11.86
CA GLY A 58 -3.64 -2.46 13.21
C GLY A 58 -4.88 -1.58 13.41
N MET A 59 -4.85 -0.33 12.96
CA MET A 59 -5.87 0.67 13.29
C MET A 59 -6.71 1.17 12.10
N GLY A 60 -6.43 0.68 10.87
CA GLY A 60 -7.17 1.09 9.67
C GLY A 60 -6.91 2.53 9.26
N VAL A 61 -5.77 3.10 9.65
CA VAL A 61 -5.40 4.47 9.33
C VAL A 61 -4.82 4.52 7.92
N GLU A 62 -5.26 5.46 7.10
CA GLU A 62 -4.59 5.75 5.84
C GLU A 62 -3.27 6.47 6.14
N THR A 63 -2.15 5.83 5.82
CA THR A 63 -0.81 6.33 6.11
C THR A 63 -0.05 6.67 4.84
N ALA A 64 0.66 7.79 4.85
CA ALA A 64 1.64 8.12 3.83
C ALA A 64 2.97 8.54 4.49
N TYR A 65 4.07 8.28 3.77
CA TYR A 65 5.40 8.80 4.11
C TYR A 65 5.84 9.75 3.00
N LEU A 66 6.32 10.93 3.40
CA LEU A 66 6.89 11.95 2.51
C LEU A 66 8.35 12.18 2.92
N SER A 67 9.27 11.73 2.07
CA SER A 67 10.67 12.14 2.15
C SER A 67 10.86 13.49 1.47
N LEU A 68 11.59 14.40 2.10
CA LEU A 68 11.92 15.71 1.54
C LEU A 68 13.02 15.64 0.46
N THR A 69 13.80 14.56 0.44
CA THR A 69 14.83 14.31 -0.56
C THR A 69 14.63 12.95 -1.24
N ARG A 70 15.29 12.75 -2.38
CA ARG A 70 15.34 11.44 -3.05
C ARG A 70 16.47 10.55 -2.53
N GLY A 71 17.21 11.00 -1.51
CA GLY A 71 18.39 10.28 -1.00
C GLY A 71 19.58 10.34 -1.95
N ASP A 72 19.66 11.38 -2.78
CA ASP A 72 20.69 11.65 -3.78
C ASP A 72 22.07 11.94 -3.17
N GLY A 73 22.11 12.45 -1.94
CA GLY A 73 23.34 12.64 -1.17
C GLY A 73 23.90 11.37 -0.50
N GLY A 74 23.27 10.20 -0.72
CA GLY A 74 23.68 8.94 -0.11
C GLY A 74 24.89 8.27 -0.78
N GLN A 75 25.31 7.13 -0.20
CA GLN A 75 26.31 6.25 -0.82
C GLN A 75 25.64 5.24 -1.74
N ASN A 76 26.28 4.94 -2.87
CA ASN A 76 25.91 3.85 -3.76
C ASN A 76 26.98 2.75 -3.68
N ILE A 77 26.62 1.58 -3.14
CA ILE A 77 27.53 0.43 -2.99
C ILE A 77 27.44 -0.57 -4.16
N ILE A 78 26.44 -0.42 -5.03
CA ILE A 78 26.12 -1.38 -6.10
C ILE A 78 26.57 -0.84 -7.47
N GLY A 79 26.63 0.49 -7.63
CA GLY A 79 26.95 1.16 -8.89
C GLY A 79 27.72 2.47 -8.74
N PRO A 80 28.10 3.08 -9.87
CA PRO A 80 28.87 4.33 -9.89
C PRO A 80 28.02 5.61 -9.71
N GLU A 81 26.68 5.50 -9.75
CA GLU A 81 25.80 6.67 -9.74
C GLU A 81 25.80 7.37 -8.37
N LEU A 82 25.86 8.70 -8.40
CA LEU A 82 25.81 9.59 -7.23
C LEU A 82 24.94 10.81 -7.55
N GLY A 83 24.53 11.56 -6.52
CA GLY A 83 23.74 12.76 -6.69
C GLY A 83 22.42 12.44 -7.40
N GLU A 84 22.07 13.27 -8.40
CA GLU A 84 20.80 13.13 -9.11
C GLU A 84 20.58 11.73 -9.70
N GLY A 85 21.62 11.11 -10.28
CA GLY A 85 21.52 9.76 -10.85
C GLY A 85 21.12 8.72 -9.80
N LEU A 86 21.71 8.82 -8.60
CA LEU A 86 21.34 7.96 -7.47
C LEU A 86 19.90 8.26 -7.00
N GLY A 87 19.50 9.52 -6.98
CA GLY A 87 18.13 9.91 -6.63
C GLY A 87 17.08 9.33 -7.58
N ILE A 88 17.38 9.21 -8.88
CA ILE A 88 16.49 8.55 -9.85
C ILE A 88 16.34 7.06 -9.53
N ILE A 89 17.46 6.36 -9.32
CA ILE A 89 17.46 4.92 -9.01
C ILE A 89 16.63 4.65 -7.75
N ARG A 90 16.89 5.37 -6.66
CA ARG A 90 16.19 5.18 -5.37
C ARG A 90 14.70 5.51 -5.44
N THR A 91 14.32 6.47 -6.29
CA THR A 91 12.90 6.73 -6.56
C THR A 91 12.25 5.51 -7.22
N GLY A 92 12.92 4.90 -8.21
CA GLY A 92 12.44 3.67 -8.85
C GLY A 92 12.37 2.48 -7.89
N GLU A 93 13.34 2.35 -6.97
CA GLU A 93 13.31 1.32 -5.91
C GLU A 93 12.09 1.49 -4.99
N LEU A 94 11.80 2.72 -4.57
CA LEU A 94 10.64 3.02 -3.73
C LEU A 94 9.30 2.81 -4.47
N GLU A 95 9.23 3.15 -5.75
CA GLU A 95 8.03 2.89 -6.56
C GLU A 95 7.80 1.39 -6.76
N ALA A 96 8.86 0.61 -6.96
CA ALA A 96 8.77 -0.85 -7.09
C ALA A 96 8.38 -1.57 -5.78
N ALA A 97 8.56 -0.91 -4.63
CA ALA A 97 8.24 -1.46 -3.31
C ALA A 97 6.77 -1.26 -2.89
N ARG A 98 5.96 -0.51 -3.64
CA ARG A 98 4.52 -0.31 -3.40
C ARG A 98 3.65 -1.24 -4.24
#